data_AF-A0A8S1MKH1-F1
#
_entry.id   AF-A0A8S1MKH1-F1
#
_cell.length_a   1.000
_cell.length_b   1.000
_cell.length_c   1.000
_cell.angle_alpha   90.00
_cell.angle_beta   90.00
_cell.angle_gamma   90.00
#
_symmetry.space_group_name_H-M   'P 1'
#
loop_
_entity.id
_entity.type
_entity.pdbx_description
1 polymer ?
#
loop_
_entity_poly.entity_id
_entity_poly.type
_entity_poly.pdbx_seq_one_letter_code
_entity_poly.pdbx_strand_id
1 'polypeptide(L)'
;MERRDEDCKQIGQFNQNDDKCIYISFTISFNILFGSLFYYYSLNSNNDTCSWLKQTSIYFTFYCTCSIILSILTFIGNKTYNFITTMEGLIRLLFLVAFLIAYIYSFQCYHLQSLTLLFLTLHALIFIIACMKSQINKTKQL
;
A
#
# COMPACT_ATOMS: atom_id res chain seq x y z
N MET A 1 39.47 17.19 16.18
CA MET A 1 38.65 15.99 16.43
C MET A 1 37.59 15.92 15.33
N GLU A 2 38.01 15.92 14.06
CA GLU A 2 37.14 16.19 12.89
C GLU A 2 37.01 14.99 11.95
N ARG A 3 37.56 13.82 12.30
CA ARG A 3 37.59 12.65 11.42
C ARG A 3 36.50 11.61 11.69
N ARG A 4 35.69 11.77 12.74
CA ARG A 4 34.64 10.80 13.12
C ARG A 4 33.23 11.13 12.60
N ASP A 5 32.99 12.36 12.14
CA ASP A 5 31.68 12.76 11.64
C ASP A 5 31.41 12.26 10.21
N GLU A 6 32.47 11.89 9.47
CA GLU A 6 32.34 11.29 8.14
C GLU A 6 32.03 9.78 8.20
N ASP A 7 32.51 9.07 9.22
CA ASP A 7 32.23 7.64 9.39
C ASP A 7 30.76 7.37 9.78
N CYS A 8 30.13 8.28 10.54
CA CYS A 8 28.70 8.21 10.84
C CYS A 8 27.79 8.51 9.65
N LYS A 9 28.29 9.14 8.57
CA LYS A 9 27.51 9.35 7.34
C LYS A 9 27.41 8.10 6.47
N GLN A 10 28.32 7.14 6.62
CA GLN A 10 28.39 5.96 5.76
C GLN A 10 27.60 4.74 6.26
N ILE A 11 27.21 4.68 7.54
CA ILE A 11 26.52 3.51 8.13
C ILE A 11 24.99 3.51 7.84
N GLY A 12 24.46 4.55 7.17
CA GLY A 12 23.02 4.72 6.95
C GLY A 12 22.57 4.94 5.50
N GLN A 13 23.49 4.98 4.52
CA GLN A 13 23.10 5.05 3.11
C GLN A 13 22.84 3.63 2.60
N PHE A 14 21.71 3.05 3.01
CA PHE A 14 21.05 2.08 2.14
C PHE A 14 20.95 2.72 0.75
N ASN A 15 21.35 1.97 -0.27
CA ASN A 15 21.47 2.46 -1.63
C ASN A 15 20.07 2.92 -2.08
N GLN A 16 19.82 4.23 -2.11
CA GLN A 16 18.47 4.80 -2.32
C GLN A 16 17.77 4.28 -3.57
N ASN A 17 18.54 3.77 -4.55
CA ASN A 17 18.00 3.17 -5.77
C ASN A 17 17.53 1.72 -5.56
N ASP A 18 18.22 0.94 -4.71
CA ASP A 18 17.84 -0.44 -4.39
C ASP A 18 16.54 -0.45 -3.55
N ASP A 19 16.43 0.47 -2.58
CA ASP A 19 15.22 0.62 -1.76
C ASP A 19 13.99 1.04 -2.60
N LYS A 20 14.18 1.92 -3.59
CA LYS A 20 13.12 2.31 -4.54
C LYS A 20 12.66 1.13 -5.39
N CYS A 21 13.60 0.34 -5.89
CA CYS A 21 13.30 -0.85 -6.70
C CYS A 21 12.52 -1.89 -5.88
N ILE A 22 12.94 -2.14 -4.63
CA ILE A 22 12.24 -3.04 -3.71
C ILE A 22 10.83 -2.53 -3.42
N TYR A 23 10.67 -1.23 -3.14
CA TYR A 23 9.37 -0.63 -2.88
C TYR A 23 8.41 -0.73 -4.08
N ILE A 24 8.89 -0.41 -5.28
CA ILE A 24 8.11 -0.53 -6.53
C ILE A 24 7.71 -1.99 -6.76
N SER A 25 8.65 -2.93 -6.61
CA SER A 25 8.40 -4.35 -6.83
C SER A 25 7.37 -4.92 -5.84
N PHE A 26 7.49 -4.53 -4.57
CA PHE A 26 6.50 -4.86 -3.53
C PHE A 26 5.13 -4.27 -3.86
N THR A 27 5.09 -3.01 -4.28
CA THR A 27 3.86 -2.30 -4.65
C THR A 27 3.13 -2.98 -5.81
N ILE A 28 3.86 -3.36 -6.86
CA ILE A 28 3.31 -4.11 -8.00
C ILE A 28 2.76 -5.46 -7.54
N SER A 29 3.57 -6.25 -6.82
CA SER A 29 3.18 -7.59 -6.34
C SER A 29 1.93 -7.53 -5.46
N PHE A 30 1.89 -6.55 -4.56
CA PHE A 30 0.78 -6.31 -3.66
C PHE A 30 -0.52 -5.98 -4.42
N ASN A 31 -0.44 -5.07 -5.39
CA ASN A 31 -1.59 -4.66 -6.19
C ASN A 31 -2.10 -5.78 -7.09
N ILE A 32 -1.21 -6.60 -7.66
CA ILE A 32 -1.61 -7.79 -8.44
C ILE A 32 -2.36 -8.77 -7.55
N LEU A 33 -1.80 -9.10 -6.37
CA LEU A 33 -2.40 -10.07 -5.47
C LEU A 33 -3.77 -9.61 -4.97
N PHE A 34 -3.86 -8.44 -4.35
CA PHE A 34 -5.12 -7.97 -3.78
C PHE A 34 -6.12 -7.55 -4.86
N GLY A 35 -5.68 -6.90 -5.93
CA GLY A 35 -6.55 -6.54 -7.05
C GLY A 35 -7.20 -7.77 -7.68
N SER A 36 -6.44 -8.84 -7.96
CA SER A 36 -7.00 -10.07 -8.54
C SER A 36 -7.95 -10.79 -7.58
N LEU A 37 -7.62 -10.88 -6.29
CA LEU A 37 -8.49 -11.51 -5.29
C LEU A 37 -9.79 -10.74 -5.11
N PHE A 38 -9.74 -9.40 -4.97
CA PHE A 38 -10.93 -8.57 -4.85
C PHE A 38 -11.81 -8.66 -6.09
N TYR A 39 -11.21 -8.65 -7.29
CA TYR A 39 -11.94 -8.85 -8.54
C TYR A 39 -12.65 -10.20 -8.56
N TYR A 40 -11.91 -11.29 -8.32
CA TYR A 40 -12.43 -12.66 -8.34
C TYR A 40 -13.61 -12.85 -7.38
N TYR A 41 -13.44 -12.46 -6.11
CA TYR A 41 -14.50 -12.62 -5.12
C TYR A 41 -15.67 -11.64 -5.34
N SER A 42 -15.44 -10.47 -5.97
CA SER A 42 -16.51 -9.53 -6.29
C SER A 42 -17.45 -10.08 -7.37
N LEU A 43 -16.91 -10.78 -8.36
CA LEU A 43 -17.70 -11.41 -9.43
C LEU A 43 -18.40 -12.69 -8.98
N ASN A 44 -17.77 -13.45 -8.07
CA ASN A 44 -18.28 -14.77 -7.65
C ASN A 44 -19.15 -14.72 -6.39
N SER A 45 -19.33 -13.54 -5.77
CA SER A 45 -20.28 -13.37 -4.68
C SER A 45 -21.69 -13.19 -5.27
N ASN A 46 -22.64 -14.07 -4.95
CA ASN A 46 -24.04 -13.95 -5.39
C ASN A 46 -24.94 -13.20 -4.38
N ASN A 47 -24.38 -12.65 -3.30
CA ASN A 47 -25.16 -11.92 -2.31
C ASN A 47 -25.39 -10.46 -2.74
N ASP A 48 -26.65 -10.09 -2.95
CA ASP A 48 -27.08 -8.73 -3.27
C ASP A 48 -26.83 -7.75 -2.10
N THR A 49 -26.77 -8.27 -0.87
CA THR A 49 -26.42 -7.50 0.33
C THR A 49 -24.96 -7.04 0.36
N CYS A 50 -24.13 -7.52 -0.58
CA CYS A 50 -22.71 -7.15 -0.72
C CYS A 50 -22.45 -6.06 -1.77
N SER A 51 -23.48 -5.38 -2.27
CA SER A 51 -23.38 -4.43 -3.39
C SER A 51 -22.30 -3.35 -3.18
N TRP A 52 -22.24 -2.74 -2.00
CA TRP A 52 -21.23 -1.74 -1.65
C TRP A 52 -19.82 -2.33 -1.67
N LEU A 53 -19.60 -3.46 -0.99
CA LEU A 53 -18.29 -4.09 -0.90
C LEU A 53 -17.81 -4.58 -2.28
N LYS A 54 -18.72 -5.10 -3.12
CA LYS A 54 -18.46 -5.47 -4.51
C LYS A 54 -18.03 -4.26 -5.34
N GLN A 55 -18.79 -3.17 -5.27
CA GLN A 55 -18.51 -1.97 -6.04
C GLN A 55 -17.16 -1.35 -5.64
N THR A 56 -16.88 -1.27 -4.34
CA THR A 56 -15.57 -0.83 -3.83
C THR A 56 -14.44 -1.75 -4.31
N SER A 57 -14.65 -3.07 -4.30
CA SER A 57 -13.68 -4.06 -4.78
C SER A 57 -13.36 -3.91 -6.28
N ILE A 58 -14.38 -3.62 -7.10
CA ILE A 58 -14.20 -3.38 -8.54
C ILE A 58 -13.42 -2.09 -8.78
N TYR A 59 -13.79 -0.98 -8.14
CA TYR A 59 -13.05 0.28 -8.27
C TYR A 59 -11.61 0.15 -7.76
N PHE A 60 -11.40 -0.62 -6.69
CA PHE A 60 -10.08 -0.92 -6.19
C PHE A 60 -9.25 -1.73 -7.19
N THR A 61 -9.85 -2.70 -7.88
CA THR A 61 -9.18 -3.48 -8.94
C THR A 61 -8.71 -2.57 -10.08
N PHE A 62 -9.56 -1.66 -10.56
CA PHE A 62 -9.18 -0.68 -11.57
C PHE A 62 -8.02 0.20 -11.09
N TYR A 63 -8.12 0.69 -9.85
CA TYR A 63 -7.04 1.44 -9.23
C TYR A 63 -5.72 0.66 -9.16
N CYS A 64 -5.74 -0.61 -8.74
CA CYS A 64 -4.55 -1.46 -8.70
C CYS A 64 -3.90 -1.59 -10.08
N THR A 65 -4.71 -1.73 -11.13
CA THR A 65 -4.22 -1.83 -12.51
C THR A 65 -3.52 -0.54 -12.94
N CYS A 66 -4.14 0.62 -12.67
CA CYS A 66 -3.55 1.93 -12.92
C CYS A 66 -2.26 2.16 -12.11
N SER A 67 -2.25 1.76 -10.83
CA SER A 67 -1.08 1.88 -9.95
C SER A 67 0.10 1.03 -10.43
N ILE A 68 -0.15 -0.18 -10.96
CA ILE A 68 0.90 -1.02 -11.54
C ILE A 68 1.54 -0.32 -12.76
N ILE A 69 0.73 0.21 -13.67
CA ILE A 69 1.21 0.93 -14.85
C ILE A 69 2.06 2.14 -14.41
N LEU A 70 1.55 2.92 -13.46
CA LEU A 70 2.24 4.10 -12.95
C LEU A 70 3.57 3.73 -12.27
N SER A 71 3.60 2.64 -11.51
CA SER A 71 4.79 2.12 -10.84
C SER A 71 5.88 1.71 -11.85
N ILE A 72 5.51 1.07 -12.96
CA ILE A 72 6.43 0.72 -14.05
C ILE A 72 6.97 1.98 -14.74
N LEU A 73 6.10 2.96 -15.03
CA LEU A 73 6.53 4.24 -15.63
C LEU A 73 7.49 5.00 -14.70
N THR A 74 7.25 4.97 -13.40
CA THR A 74 8.08 5.65 -12.41
C THR A 74 9.44 4.96 -12.23
N PHE A 75 9.50 3.63 -12.43
CA PHE A 75 10.77 2.90 -12.49
C PHE A 75 11.67 3.39 -13.63
N ILE A 76 11.08 3.74 -14.77
CA ILE A 76 11.78 4.25 -15.95
C ILE A 76 12.10 5.76 -15.79
N GLY A 77 11.21 6.54 -15.17
CA GLY A 77 11.31 7.99 -15.01
C GLY A 77 11.66 8.43 -13.59
N ASN A 78 12.94 8.67 -13.30
CA ASN A 78 13.43 8.93 -11.93
C ASN A 78 13.05 10.32 -11.34
N LYS A 79 12.48 11.25 -12.13
CA LYS A 79 12.27 12.66 -11.69
C LYS A 79 10.95 12.93 -10.96
N THR A 80 9.97 12.01 -11.00
CA THR A 80 8.62 12.23 -10.45
C THR A 80 8.23 11.28 -9.31
N TYR A 81 9.17 10.44 -8.85
CA TYR A 81 8.92 9.37 -7.88
C TYR A 81 8.21 9.86 -6.61
N ASN A 82 8.75 10.88 -5.93
CA ASN A 82 8.19 11.35 -4.66
C ASN A 82 6.75 11.88 -4.77
N PHE A 83 6.43 12.59 -5.85
CA PHE A 83 5.08 13.11 -6.07
C PHE A 83 4.09 11.99 -6.36
N ILE A 84 4.48 11.07 -7.25
CA ILE A 84 3.67 9.90 -7.62
C ILE A 84 3.40 9.02 -6.39
N THR A 85 4.43 8.70 -5.59
CA THR A 85 4.26 7.88 -4.38
C THR A 85 3.37 8.56 -3.34
N THR A 86 3.44 9.89 -3.24
CA THR A 86 2.58 10.65 -2.31
C THR A 86 1.12 10.60 -2.74
N MET A 87 0.84 10.85 -4.03
CA MET A 87 -0.51 10.77 -4.58
C MET A 87 -1.07 9.35 -4.51
N GLU A 88 -0.24 8.34 -4.77
CA GLU A 88 -0.63 6.94 -4.62
C GLU A 88 -1.01 6.62 -3.16
N GLY A 89 -0.22 7.07 -2.20
CA GLY A 89 -0.51 6.90 -0.77
C GLY A 89 -1.84 7.53 -0.34
N LEU A 90 -2.14 8.73 -0.84
CA LEU A 90 -3.43 9.40 -0.57
C LEU A 90 -4.61 8.60 -1.14
N ILE A 91 -4.49 8.11 -2.39
CA ILE A 91 -5.55 7.31 -3.02
C ILE A 91 -5.75 5.99 -2.27
N ARG A 92 -4.66 5.31 -1.85
CA ARG A 92 -4.78 4.10 -1.02
C ARG A 92 -5.48 4.35 0.30
N LEU A 93 -5.21 5.49 0.94
CA LEU A 93 -5.90 5.87 2.18
C LEU A 93 -7.41 6.04 1.95
N LEU A 94 -7.81 6.67 0.84
CA LEU A 94 -9.23 6.81 0.48
C LEU A 94 -9.89 5.44 0.27
N PHE A 95 -9.23 4.51 -0.43
CA PHE A 95 -9.73 3.15 -0.57
C PHE A 95 -9.79 2.42 0.76
N LEU A 96 -8.83 2.62 1.65
CA LEU A 96 -8.81 2.01 2.98
C LEU A 96 -10.02 2.47 3.82
N VAL A 97 -10.34 3.76 3.79
CA VAL A 97 -11.55 4.30 4.43
C VAL A 97 -12.81 3.77 3.76
N ALA A 98 -12.87 3.72 2.43
CA ALA A 98 -14.01 3.18 1.70
C ALA A 98 -14.27 1.70 2.04
N PHE A 99 -13.22 0.88 2.11
CA PHE A 99 -13.30 -0.51 2.53
C PHE A 99 -13.74 -0.65 3.99
N LEU A 100 -13.28 0.23 4.89
CA LEU A 100 -13.71 0.22 6.29
C LEU A 100 -15.21 0.52 6.42
N ILE A 101 -15.69 1.54 5.72
CA ILE A 101 -17.12 1.89 5.69
C ILE A 101 -17.92 0.72 5.10
N ALA A 102 -17.52 0.24 3.92
CA ALA A 102 -18.22 -0.85 3.25
C ALA A 102 -18.23 -2.15 4.08
N TYR A 103 -17.15 -2.42 4.83
CA TYR A 103 -17.03 -3.55 5.75
C TYR A 103 -18.09 -3.49 6.87
N ILE A 104 -18.30 -2.32 7.47
CA ILE A 104 -19.29 -2.13 8.54
C ILE A 104 -20.72 -2.42 8.05
N TYR A 105 -21.03 -2.09 6.80
CA TYR A 105 -22.36 -2.32 6.22
C TYR A 105 -22.57 -3.73 5.64
N SER A 106 -21.51 -4.52 5.48
CA SER A 106 -21.55 -5.77 4.68
C SER A 106 -21.05 -7.01 5.43
N PHE A 107 -21.43 -7.16 6.70
CA PHE A 107 -21.03 -8.29 7.58
C PHE A 107 -21.48 -9.69 7.12
N GLN A 108 -22.28 -9.81 6.06
CA GLN A 108 -22.80 -11.08 5.55
C GLN A 108 -22.05 -11.60 4.31
N CYS A 109 -20.92 -10.97 3.96
CA CYS A 109 -20.18 -11.21 2.72
C CYS A 109 -18.98 -12.15 2.88
N TYR A 110 -19.02 -13.06 3.86
CA TYR A 110 -18.03 -14.08 4.25
C TYR A 110 -16.65 -13.94 3.59
N HIS A 111 -16.44 -14.46 2.37
CA HIS A 111 -15.13 -14.43 1.71
C HIS A 111 -14.62 -13.00 1.37
N LEU A 112 -15.49 -12.14 0.84
CA LEU A 112 -15.14 -10.76 0.47
C LEU A 112 -14.89 -9.91 1.73
N GLN A 113 -15.64 -10.18 2.80
CA GLN A 113 -15.45 -9.57 4.11
C GLN A 113 -14.13 -10.00 4.74
N SER A 114 -13.83 -11.30 4.78
CA SER A 114 -12.56 -11.82 5.32
C SER A 114 -11.35 -11.27 4.56
N LEU A 115 -11.46 -11.16 3.23
CA LEU A 115 -10.40 -10.55 2.41
C LEU A 115 -10.24 -9.06 2.75
N THR A 116 -11.33 -8.31 2.89
CA THR A 116 -11.30 -6.91 3.32
C THR A 116 -10.64 -6.76 4.69
N LEU A 117 -10.95 -7.63 5.65
CA LEU A 117 -10.35 -7.61 6.98
C LEU A 117 -8.84 -7.90 6.94
N LEU A 118 -8.42 -8.91 6.17
CA LEU A 118 -6.99 -9.21 5.96
C LEU A 118 -6.26 -8.02 5.34
N PHE A 119 -6.87 -7.39 4.33
CA PHE A 119 -6.32 -6.20 3.70
C PHE A 119 -6.13 -5.03 4.67
N LEU A 120 -7.14 -4.75 5.50
CA LEU A 120 -7.11 -3.67 6.50
C LEU A 120 -6.08 -3.94 7.60
N THR A 121 -6.05 -5.15 8.14
CA THR A 121 -5.12 -5.54 9.22
C THR A 121 -3.68 -5.49 8.75
N LEU A 122 -3.39 -5.96 7.53
CA LEU A 122 -2.05 -5.92 6.96
C LEU A 122 -1.58 -4.48 6.74
N HIS A 123 -2.46 -3.58 6.25
CA HIS A 123 -2.12 -2.16 6.15
C HIS A 123 -1.89 -1.51 7.52
N ALA A 124 -2.69 -1.85 8.53
CA ALA A 124 -2.49 -1.35 9.90
C ALA A 124 -1.15 -1.81 10.47
N LEU A 125 -0.75 -3.07 10.25
CA LEU A 125 0.56 -3.60 10.66
C LEU A 125 1.71 -2.86 9.97
N ILE A 126 1.63 -2.67 8.64
CA ILE A 126 2.64 -1.93 7.88
C ILE A 126 2.75 -0.49 8.40
N PHE A 127 1.62 0.16 8.71
CA PHE A 127 1.60 1.50 9.28
C PHE A 127 2.27 1.55 10.65
N ILE A 128 1.95 0.62 11.56
CA ILE A 128 2.58 0.54 12.88
C ILE A 128 4.09 0.35 12.75
N ILE A 129 4.54 -0.56 11.89
CA ILE A 129 5.97 -0.81 11.64
C ILE A 129 6.66 0.46 11.11
N ALA A 130 6.03 1.18 10.17
CA ALA A 130 6.55 2.43 9.63
C ALA A 130 6.64 3.53 10.71
N CYS A 131 5.62 3.66 11.55
CA CYS A 131 5.62 4.59 12.69
C CYS A 131 6.73 4.27 13.69
N MET A 132 6.91 3.00 14.07
CA MET A 132 7.98 2.60 15.00
C MET A 132 9.38 2.90 14.42
N LYS A 133 9.62 2.59 13.13
CA LYS A 133 10.89 2.95 12.47
C LYS A 133 11.15 4.46 12.48
N SER A 134 10.12 5.27 12.25
CA SER A 134 10.23 6.74 12.28
C SER A 134 10.60 7.26 13.67
N GLN A 135 9.99 6.72 14.72
CA GLN A 135 10.30 7.11 16.11
C GLN A 135 11.74 6.74 16.52
N ILE A 136 12.22 5.56 16.12
CA ILE A 136 13.61 5.11 16.38
C ILE A 136 14.63 6.05 15.72
N ASN A 137 14.36 6.50 14.49
CA ASN A 137 15.26 7.45 13.81
C ASN A 137 15.29 8.83 14.49
N LYS A 138 14.16 9.29 15.04
CA LYS A 138 14.12 10.54 15.81
C LYS A 138 14.89 10.46 17.13
N THR A 139 14.90 9.29 17.77
CA THR A 139 15.62 9.11 19.05
C THR A 139 17.13 8.98 18.87
N LYS A 140 17.61 8.55 17.69
CA LYS A 140 19.06 8.50 17.38
C LYS A 140 19.67 9.84 16.95
N GLN A 141 18.85 10.86 16.69
CA GLN A 141 19.29 12.21 16.31
C GLN A 141 19.35 13.20 17.49
N LEU A 142 18.96 12.76 18.69
CA LEU A 142 19.09 13.46 19.97
C LEU A 142 20.28 12.90 20.74
#